data_AF-A0A8X7CLV6-F1
#
_entry.id   AF-A0A8X7CLV6-F1
#
_cell.length_a   1.000
_cell.length_b   1.000
_cell.length_c   1.000
_cell.angle_alpha   90.00
_cell.angle_beta   90.00
_cell.angle_gamma   90.00
#
_symmetry.space_group_name_H-M   'P 1'
#
loop_
_entity.id
_entity.type
_entity.pdbx_description
1 polymer ?
#
loop_
_entity_poly.entity_id
_entity_poly.type
_entity_poly.pdbx_seq_one_letter_code
_entity_poly.pdbx_strand_id
1 'polypeptide(L)'
;HGKTSGIAKCRVETIDGTAVAGEDYVPLKEVLTFQDSEVEKEIFVEIVDDNQWEPDETFFLKLCILPEDIGTVLLGRVCIMEITILNDDEPGILQFKRRGLLVQESIGTALIPVVRTNGVDGIISAKWRTIDRTAVSGKDYAGGEGEITFEHGESEKNIEIPIVDDFNAEKDEHFEVELFEPSGGAAIGQVNRSTVTITNDDGKIFRSAE
;
A
#
# COMPACT_ATOMS: atom_id res chain seq x y z
N HIS A 1 41.37 24.46 -14.33
CA HIS A 1 41.28 23.25 -15.15
C HIS A 1 42.54 22.43 -14.98
N GLY A 2 42.41 21.13 -14.72
CA GLY A 2 43.54 20.21 -14.52
C GLY A 2 44.16 19.76 -15.84
N LYS A 3 45.27 19.02 -15.76
CA LYS A 3 45.93 18.38 -16.90
C LYS A 3 45.12 17.15 -17.33
N THR A 4 44.79 17.04 -18.62
CA THR A 4 44.04 15.89 -19.18
C THR A 4 44.94 14.84 -19.82
N SER A 5 46.24 15.12 -19.95
CA SER A 5 47.19 14.14 -20.47
C SER A 5 47.67 13.19 -19.36
N GLY A 6 47.77 11.90 -19.68
CA GLY A 6 48.05 10.82 -18.75
C GLY A 6 46.79 10.11 -18.26
N ILE A 7 46.98 8.96 -17.62
CA ILE A 7 45.88 8.16 -17.04
C ILE A 7 45.49 8.76 -15.69
N ALA A 8 44.19 8.91 -15.44
CA ALA A 8 43.64 9.28 -14.13
C ALA A 8 42.60 8.26 -13.69
N LYS A 9 42.52 8.01 -12.38
CA LYS A 9 41.54 7.09 -11.81
C LYS A 9 40.81 7.71 -10.62
N CYS A 10 39.56 7.30 -10.45
CA CYS A 10 38.81 7.48 -9.21
C CYS A 10 37.89 6.27 -9.01
N ARG A 11 37.46 6.03 -7.77
CA ARG A 11 36.41 5.07 -7.48
C ARG A 11 35.08 5.81 -7.38
N VAL A 12 34.04 5.27 -7.98
CA VAL A 12 32.65 5.63 -7.66
C VAL A 12 32.06 4.54 -6.77
N GLU A 13 31.33 4.94 -5.74
CA GLU A 13 30.56 4.03 -4.91
C GLU A 13 29.21 4.65 -4.54
N THR A 14 28.17 3.82 -4.46
CA THR A 14 26.87 4.19 -3.91
C THR A 14 26.91 4.22 -2.39
N ILE A 15 26.06 5.05 -1.80
CA ILE A 15 25.83 5.16 -0.36
C ILE A 15 24.33 5.30 -0.15
N ASP A 16 23.78 4.49 0.75
CA ASP A 16 22.37 4.55 1.10
C ASP A 16 21.98 5.92 1.65
N GLY A 17 20.75 6.33 1.34
CA GLY A 17 20.09 7.47 1.94
C GLY A 17 18.83 7.00 2.66
N THR A 18 17.65 7.37 2.16
CA THR A 18 16.41 6.66 2.51
C THR A 18 16.27 5.39 1.69
N ALA A 19 16.71 5.41 0.42
CA ALA A 19 16.84 4.22 -0.42
C ALA A 19 18.04 3.36 0.05
N VAL A 20 17.83 2.06 0.07
CA VAL A 20 18.67 0.98 0.56
C VAL A 20 19.17 0.11 -0.61
N ALA A 21 20.48 -0.14 -0.63
CA ALA A 21 21.09 -1.02 -1.61
C ALA A 21 20.52 -2.46 -1.55
N GLY A 22 20.09 -2.96 -2.70
CA GLY A 22 19.52 -4.29 -2.88
C GLY A 22 17.99 -4.35 -2.71
N GLU A 23 17.40 -3.29 -2.16
CA GLU A 23 15.94 -3.10 -2.11
C GLU A 23 15.54 -2.16 -3.25
N ASP A 24 16.09 -0.93 -3.30
CA ASP A 24 15.63 0.11 -4.25
C ASP A 24 16.61 0.34 -5.41
N TYR A 25 17.87 -0.07 -5.24
CA TYR A 25 18.88 0.04 -6.28
C TYR A 25 20.00 -1.01 -6.13
N VAL A 26 20.65 -1.37 -7.24
CA VAL A 26 21.79 -2.29 -7.22
C VAL A 26 23.06 -1.52 -6.82
N PRO A 27 23.78 -1.93 -5.75
CA PRO A 27 24.96 -1.20 -5.29
C PRO A 27 26.06 -1.17 -6.34
N LEU A 28 26.58 0.02 -6.61
CA LEU A 28 27.70 0.23 -7.53
C LEU A 28 28.98 0.48 -6.74
N LYS A 29 30.06 -0.21 -7.14
CA LYS A 29 31.42 0.10 -6.68
C LYS A 29 32.43 -0.19 -7.79
N GLU A 30 32.83 0.85 -8.50
CA GLU A 30 33.63 0.74 -9.72
C GLU A 30 34.81 1.72 -9.72
N VAL A 31 35.93 1.31 -10.30
CA VAL A 31 37.07 2.20 -10.59
C VAL A 31 36.96 2.74 -12.00
N LEU A 32 36.70 4.04 -12.12
CA LEU A 32 36.72 4.76 -13.39
C LEU A 32 38.16 5.06 -13.78
N THR A 33 38.54 4.68 -15.00
CA THR A 33 39.86 4.98 -15.56
C THR A 33 39.70 5.86 -16.78
N PHE A 34 40.16 7.10 -16.66
CA PHE A 34 40.23 8.07 -17.75
C PHE A 34 41.53 7.86 -18.51
N GLN A 35 41.44 7.58 -19.80
CA GLN A 35 42.60 7.51 -20.69
C GLN A 35 43.11 8.91 -21.03
N ASP A 36 44.25 8.98 -21.72
CA ASP A 36 44.82 10.25 -22.17
C ASP A 36 43.77 11.06 -22.95
N SER A 37 43.59 12.32 -22.53
CA SER A 37 42.62 13.25 -23.12
C SER A 37 41.14 12.89 -22.96
N GLU A 38 40.81 11.82 -22.23
CA GLU A 38 39.43 11.49 -21.84
C GLU A 38 38.97 12.37 -20.67
N VAL A 39 37.80 12.99 -20.79
CA VAL A 39 37.28 13.96 -19.81
C VAL A 39 35.95 13.54 -19.20
N GLU A 40 35.34 12.49 -19.72
CA GLU A 40 34.03 12.00 -19.30
C GLU A 40 33.99 10.47 -19.28
N LYS A 41 33.25 9.94 -18.33
CA LYS A 41 32.88 8.54 -18.22
C LYS A 41 31.43 8.49 -17.79
N GLU A 42 30.68 7.58 -18.38
CA GLU A 42 29.33 7.26 -17.94
C GLU A 42 29.38 6.10 -16.96
N ILE A 43 28.44 6.09 -16.03
CA ILE A 43 28.19 5.01 -15.10
C ILE A 43 26.70 4.68 -15.14
N PHE A 44 26.39 3.42 -14.91
CA PHE A 44 25.02 2.94 -14.86
C PHE A 44 24.76 2.41 -13.45
N VAL A 45 23.71 2.93 -12.82
CA VAL A 45 23.14 2.38 -11.59
C VAL A 45 21.78 1.84 -11.96
N GLU A 46 21.55 0.57 -11.67
CA GLU A 46 20.25 -0.07 -11.89
C GLU A 46 19.35 0.27 -10.69
N ILE A 47 18.16 0.78 -10.99
CA ILE A 47 17.09 0.98 -10.01
C ILE A 47 16.28 -0.30 -9.96
N VAL A 48 15.98 -0.76 -8.76
CA VAL A 48 15.13 -1.93 -8.56
C VAL A 48 13.69 -1.45 -8.60
N ASP A 49 12.95 -1.97 -9.56
CA ASP A 49 11.54 -1.65 -9.79
C ASP A 49 10.70 -2.76 -9.17
N ASP A 50 9.74 -2.40 -8.31
CA ASP A 50 8.77 -3.32 -7.77
C ASP A 50 7.33 -2.81 -7.93
N ASN A 51 6.38 -3.27 -7.12
CA ASN A 51 5.00 -2.77 -7.20
C ASN A 51 4.50 -2.35 -5.81
N GLN A 52 5.38 -2.16 -4.83
CA GLN A 52 5.01 -1.90 -3.46
C GLN A 52 5.20 -0.43 -3.16
N TRP A 53 4.07 0.28 -2.98
CA TRP A 53 4.11 1.71 -2.73
C TRP A 53 5.07 2.11 -1.62
N GLU A 54 5.97 3.03 -1.97
CA GLU A 54 6.96 3.67 -1.12
C GLU A 54 6.93 5.19 -1.34
N PRO A 55 7.39 6.00 -0.36
CA PRO A 55 7.61 7.42 -0.62
C PRO A 55 8.78 7.62 -1.60
N ASP A 56 8.90 8.80 -2.22
CA ASP A 56 10.12 9.15 -2.96
C ASP A 56 11.36 9.01 -2.06
N GLU A 57 12.41 8.43 -2.61
CA GLU A 57 13.60 8.07 -1.85
C GLU A 57 14.88 8.64 -2.43
N THR A 58 15.94 8.69 -1.63
CA THR A 58 17.26 9.15 -2.09
C THR A 58 18.38 8.20 -1.72
N PHE A 59 19.38 8.12 -2.61
CA PHE A 59 20.70 7.56 -2.34
C PHE A 59 21.78 8.48 -2.90
N PHE A 60 23.05 8.19 -2.62
CA PHE A 60 24.15 9.05 -3.04
C PHE A 60 25.19 8.30 -3.86
N LEU A 61 25.74 8.97 -4.87
CA LEU A 61 26.95 8.56 -5.57
C LEU A 61 28.12 9.37 -5.07
N LYS A 62 29.18 8.69 -4.63
CA LYS A 62 30.39 9.31 -4.11
C LYS A 62 31.61 8.94 -4.94
N LEU A 63 32.37 9.96 -5.34
CA LEU A 63 33.71 9.79 -5.88
C LEU A 63 34.73 9.74 -4.74
N CYS A 64 35.61 8.74 -4.81
CA CYS A 64 36.69 8.49 -3.87
C CYS A 64 38.02 8.45 -4.62
N ILE A 65 39.05 9.04 -4.01
CA ILE A 65 40.43 8.92 -4.49
C ILE A 65 40.95 7.54 -4.10
N LEU A 66 41.63 6.87 -5.03
CA LEU A 66 42.32 5.62 -4.74
C LEU A 66 43.56 5.89 -3.88
N PRO A 67 43.92 5.03 -2.91
CA PRO A 67 45.09 5.25 -2.06
C PRO A 67 46.39 5.50 -2.84
N GLU A 68 46.58 4.84 -3.97
CA GLU A 68 47.74 5.00 -4.87
C GLU A 68 47.79 6.33 -5.62
N ASP A 69 46.67 7.04 -5.74
CA ASP A 69 46.53 8.29 -6.51
C ASP A 69 46.42 9.55 -5.62
N ILE A 70 46.69 9.41 -4.33
CA ILE A 70 46.69 10.53 -3.39
C ILE A 70 47.79 11.54 -3.77
N GLY A 71 47.39 12.78 -4.04
CA GLY A 71 48.30 13.88 -4.38
C GLY A 71 48.59 14.03 -5.88
N THR A 72 48.16 13.09 -6.72
CA THR A 72 48.23 13.18 -8.18
C THR A 72 46.89 13.58 -8.80
N VAL A 73 45.79 13.07 -8.23
CA VAL A 73 44.42 13.42 -8.59
C VAL A 73 43.76 14.14 -7.41
N LEU A 74 42.89 15.10 -7.71
CA LEU A 74 42.06 15.80 -6.73
C LEU A 74 40.59 15.68 -7.12
N LEU A 75 39.72 15.50 -6.13
CA LEU A 75 38.29 15.56 -6.35
C LEU A 75 37.85 17.00 -6.58
N GLY A 76 36.90 17.17 -7.51
CA GLY A 76 36.21 18.43 -7.69
C GLY A 76 35.33 18.79 -6.48
N ARG A 77 34.80 20.01 -6.49
CA ARG A 77 33.86 20.47 -5.44
C ARG A 77 32.61 19.60 -5.34
N VAL A 78 32.14 19.09 -6.48
CA VAL A 78 31.04 18.14 -6.56
C VAL A 78 31.66 16.77 -6.72
N CYS A 79 31.75 16.03 -5.61
CA CYS A 79 32.25 14.66 -5.55
C CYS A 79 31.29 13.72 -4.83
N ILE A 80 30.13 14.25 -4.42
CA ILE A 80 28.96 13.51 -3.99
C ILE A 80 27.76 14.08 -4.75
N MET A 81 26.89 13.20 -5.21
CA MET A 81 25.66 13.52 -5.91
C MET A 81 24.53 12.77 -5.24
N GLU A 82 23.44 13.47 -4.93
CA GLU A 82 22.18 12.88 -4.49
C GLU A 82 21.39 12.45 -5.73
N ILE A 83 20.86 11.24 -5.69
CA ILE A 83 19.95 10.67 -6.69
C ILE A 83 18.62 10.44 -6.00
N THR A 84 17.53 10.84 -6.65
CA THR A 84 16.16 10.63 -6.17
C THR A 84 15.49 9.56 -7.01
N ILE A 85 14.96 8.53 -6.36
CA ILE A 85 14.07 7.53 -6.95
C ILE A 85 12.65 8.04 -6.71
N LEU A 86 11.90 8.21 -7.79
CA LEU A 86 10.51 8.67 -7.73
C LEU A 86 9.61 7.44 -7.73
N ASN A 87 8.72 7.35 -6.76
CA ASN A 87 7.73 6.26 -6.71
C ASN A 87 6.67 6.48 -7.78
N ASP A 88 6.39 5.45 -8.58
CA ASP A 88 5.32 5.44 -9.59
C ASP A 88 4.20 4.43 -9.29
N ASP A 89 4.24 3.74 -8.15
CA ASP A 89 3.19 2.82 -7.72
C ASP A 89 1.86 3.50 -7.38
N GLU A 90 0.77 2.85 -7.79
CA GLU A 90 -0.60 3.22 -7.44
C GLU A 90 -1.24 2.19 -6.47
N PRO A 91 -1.11 2.37 -5.14
CA PRO A 91 -1.70 1.45 -4.17
C PRO A 91 -3.23 1.50 -4.17
N GLY A 92 -3.83 2.61 -4.59
CA GLY A 92 -5.27 2.72 -4.74
C GLY A 92 -6.07 3.08 -3.48
N ILE A 93 -7.39 3.05 -3.64
CA ILE A 93 -8.38 3.58 -2.70
C ILE A 93 -9.36 2.48 -2.33
N LEU A 94 -9.45 2.18 -1.03
CA LEU A 94 -10.41 1.22 -0.47
C LEU A 94 -11.71 1.90 -0.07
N GLN A 95 -12.84 1.35 -0.51
CA GLN A 95 -14.18 1.82 -0.15
C GLN A 95 -15.22 0.72 -0.32
N PHE A 96 -16.37 0.85 0.34
CA PHE A 96 -17.49 -0.04 0.06
C PHE A 96 -18.04 0.20 -1.34
N LYS A 97 -18.42 -0.89 -2.03
CA LYS A 97 -19.02 -0.83 -3.37
C LYS A 97 -20.36 -0.08 -3.40
N ARG A 98 -21.05 -0.03 -2.26
CA ARG A 98 -22.34 0.64 -2.06
C ARG A 98 -22.49 1.09 -0.61
N ARG A 99 -23.33 2.12 -0.38
CA ARG A 99 -23.63 2.68 0.95
C ARG A 99 -24.62 1.85 1.76
N GLY A 100 -25.32 0.92 1.12
CA GLY A 100 -26.42 0.18 1.70
C GLY A 100 -26.46 -1.24 1.17
N LEU A 101 -26.75 -2.19 2.05
CA LEU A 101 -26.98 -3.59 1.74
C LEU A 101 -28.27 -4.02 2.43
N LEU A 102 -29.17 -4.65 1.66
CA LEU A 102 -30.37 -5.28 2.20
C LEU A 102 -30.15 -6.79 2.24
N VAL A 103 -30.37 -7.43 3.38
CA VAL A 103 -30.28 -8.88 3.56
C VAL A 103 -31.52 -9.40 4.27
N GLN A 104 -31.84 -10.67 4.06
CA GLN A 104 -32.83 -11.38 4.88
C GLN A 104 -32.17 -11.85 6.17
N GLU A 105 -32.96 -11.93 7.24
CA GLU A 105 -32.54 -12.50 8.52
C GLU A 105 -32.02 -13.95 8.36
N SER A 106 -32.71 -14.74 7.54
CA SER A 106 -32.34 -16.13 7.21
C SER A 106 -31.10 -16.31 6.31
N ILE A 107 -30.40 -15.24 5.89
CA ILE A 107 -29.25 -15.35 4.96
C ILE A 107 -28.04 -16.08 5.56
N GLY A 108 -27.96 -16.15 6.88
CA GLY A 108 -26.83 -16.71 7.64
C GLY A 108 -25.59 -15.83 7.65
N THR A 109 -25.11 -15.32 6.50
CA THR A 109 -23.95 -14.42 6.43
C THR A 109 -24.15 -13.32 5.40
N ALA A 110 -24.05 -12.06 5.83
CA ALA A 110 -24.00 -10.91 4.96
C ALA A 110 -22.60 -10.76 4.36
N LEU A 111 -22.53 -10.61 3.04
CA LEU A 111 -21.30 -10.29 2.31
C LEU A 111 -21.28 -8.81 1.95
N ILE A 112 -20.39 -8.06 2.58
CA ILE A 112 -20.26 -6.61 2.39
C ILE A 112 -19.09 -6.34 1.44
N PRO A 113 -19.36 -5.98 0.16
CA PRO A 113 -18.31 -5.80 -0.84
C PRO A 113 -17.51 -4.50 -0.62
N VAL A 114 -16.20 -4.66 -0.55
CA VAL A 114 -15.18 -3.61 -0.55
C VAL A 114 -14.45 -3.66 -1.89
N VAL A 115 -14.26 -2.50 -2.51
CA VAL A 115 -13.54 -2.35 -3.77
C VAL A 115 -12.28 -1.52 -3.58
N ARG A 116 -11.25 -1.88 -4.34
CA ARG A 116 -10.00 -1.15 -4.52
C ARG A 116 -10.05 -0.47 -5.88
N THR A 117 -9.86 0.86 -5.89
CA THR A 117 -9.97 1.69 -7.11
C THR A 117 -8.76 2.60 -7.26
N ASN A 118 -8.48 3.08 -8.48
CA ASN A 118 -7.37 4.00 -8.78
C ASN A 118 -5.99 3.44 -8.39
N GLY A 119 -5.76 2.16 -8.70
CA GLY A 119 -4.51 1.48 -8.38
C GLY A 119 -4.74 0.08 -7.85
N VAL A 120 -3.87 -0.86 -8.21
CA VAL A 120 -3.87 -2.25 -7.72
C VAL A 120 -2.46 -2.73 -7.34
N ASP A 121 -1.53 -1.79 -7.14
CA ASP A 121 -0.11 -2.11 -6.93
C ASP A 121 0.19 -2.43 -5.47
N GLY A 122 0.91 -3.51 -5.23
CA GLY A 122 1.31 -3.89 -3.88
C GLY A 122 0.19 -4.38 -2.98
N ILE A 123 0.58 -4.68 -1.75
CA ILE A 123 -0.31 -5.17 -0.70
C ILE A 123 -0.81 -3.97 0.09
N ILE A 124 -2.13 -3.88 0.23
CA ILE A 124 -2.78 -2.83 1.03
C ILE A 124 -3.79 -3.43 2.00
N SER A 125 -4.14 -2.67 3.03
CA SER A 125 -5.23 -3.07 3.91
C SER A 125 -6.00 -1.89 4.47
N ALA A 126 -7.16 -2.19 5.06
CA ALA A 126 -7.85 -1.31 5.97
C ALA A 126 -8.45 -2.11 7.12
N LYS A 127 -8.50 -1.50 8.30
CA LYS A 127 -9.30 -2.06 9.39
C LYS A 127 -10.78 -1.82 9.15
N TRP A 128 -11.60 -2.70 9.70
CA TRP A 128 -13.05 -2.56 9.68
C TRP A 128 -13.64 -2.87 11.04
N ARG A 129 -14.80 -2.28 11.33
CA ARG A 129 -15.59 -2.58 12.54
C ARG A 129 -17.08 -2.43 12.28
N THR A 130 -17.88 -3.17 13.04
CA THR A 130 -19.33 -3.01 13.07
C THR A 130 -19.76 -2.03 14.14
N ILE A 131 -20.85 -1.31 13.91
CA ILE A 131 -21.41 -0.33 14.83
C ILE A 131 -22.91 -0.55 14.93
N ASP A 132 -23.37 -0.83 16.15
CA ASP A 132 -24.79 -1.00 16.45
C ASP A 132 -25.61 0.25 16.08
N ARG A 133 -26.84 0.01 15.59
CA ARG A 133 -27.88 1.03 15.41
C ARG A 133 -29.17 0.52 16.01
N THR A 134 -30.11 0.05 15.19
CA THR A 134 -31.30 -0.63 15.70
C THR A 134 -31.08 -2.12 15.85
N ALA A 135 -30.22 -2.71 14.99
CA ALA A 135 -29.67 -4.05 15.20
C ALA A 135 -28.50 -3.96 16.18
N VAL A 136 -28.41 -4.94 17.07
CA VAL A 136 -27.49 -5.05 18.20
C VAL A 136 -26.63 -6.31 18.05
N SER A 137 -25.32 -6.15 18.18
CA SER A 137 -24.37 -7.25 18.13
C SER A 137 -24.65 -8.30 19.21
N GLY A 138 -24.63 -9.57 18.83
CA GLY A 138 -24.95 -10.73 19.67
C GLY A 138 -26.44 -11.04 19.79
N LYS A 139 -27.32 -10.14 19.34
CA LYS A 139 -28.76 -10.38 19.20
C LYS A 139 -29.14 -10.61 17.74
N ASP A 140 -28.83 -9.64 16.88
CA ASP A 140 -29.35 -9.59 15.49
C ASP A 140 -28.25 -9.92 14.46
N TYR A 141 -26.98 -9.74 14.84
CA TYR A 141 -25.82 -10.09 14.04
C TYR A 141 -24.61 -10.37 14.93
N ALA A 142 -23.61 -11.09 14.42
CA ALA A 142 -22.34 -11.28 15.14
C ALA A 142 -21.38 -10.14 14.76
N GLY A 143 -21.40 -9.05 15.53
CA GLY A 143 -20.53 -7.90 15.30
C GLY A 143 -19.07 -8.17 15.66
N GLY A 144 -18.17 -7.30 15.19
CA GLY A 144 -16.75 -7.45 15.39
C GLY A 144 -15.92 -6.38 14.70
N GLU A 145 -14.61 -6.59 14.74
CA GLU A 145 -13.61 -5.81 14.01
C GLU A 145 -12.58 -6.75 13.38
N GLY A 146 -11.90 -6.26 12.36
CA GLY A 146 -10.87 -7.02 11.66
C GLY A 146 -10.10 -6.17 10.67
N GLU A 147 -9.36 -6.84 9.81
CA GLU A 147 -8.58 -6.21 8.75
C GLU A 147 -8.94 -6.88 7.42
N ILE A 148 -9.15 -6.06 6.38
CA ILE A 148 -9.33 -6.54 5.01
C ILE A 148 -8.07 -6.18 4.22
N THR A 149 -7.34 -7.22 3.81
CA THR A 149 -6.10 -7.09 3.03
C THR A 149 -6.37 -7.39 1.58
N PHE A 150 -5.86 -6.58 0.67
CA PHE A 150 -5.83 -6.81 -0.77
C PHE A 150 -4.40 -7.06 -1.19
N GLU A 151 -4.17 -8.20 -1.85
CA GLU A 151 -2.92 -8.52 -2.50
C GLU A 151 -2.77 -7.69 -3.79
N HIS A 152 -1.56 -7.69 -4.35
CA HIS A 152 -1.29 -7.08 -5.64
C HIS A 152 -2.25 -7.62 -6.73
N GLY A 153 -2.85 -6.72 -7.50
CA GLY A 153 -3.80 -7.04 -8.57
C GLY A 153 -5.23 -7.33 -8.11
N GLU A 154 -5.52 -7.43 -6.80
CA GLU A 154 -6.88 -7.67 -6.32
C GLU A 154 -7.70 -6.37 -6.25
N SER A 155 -8.92 -6.40 -6.81
CA SER A 155 -9.78 -5.21 -6.92
C SER A 155 -11.08 -5.27 -6.10
N GLU A 156 -11.52 -6.46 -5.65
CA GLU A 156 -12.75 -6.62 -4.86
C GLU A 156 -12.63 -7.76 -3.84
N LYS A 157 -13.08 -7.53 -2.61
CA LYS A 157 -13.19 -8.52 -1.53
C LYS A 157 -14.44 -8.27 -0.70
N ASN A 158 -14.85 -9.24 0.11
CA ASN A 158 -16.01 -9.10 1.01
C ASN A 158 -15.57 -9.15 2.46
N ILE A 159 -16.20 -8.31 3.29
CA ILE A 159 -16.26 -8.52 4.74
C ILE A 159 -17.46 -9.44 5.00
N GLU A 160 -17.26 -10.48 5.80
CA GLU A 160 -18.29 -11.46 6.13
C GLU A 160 -18.80 -11.20 7.55
N ILE A 161 -20.11 -10.99 7.68
CA ILE A 161 -20.75 -10.74 8.98
C ILE A 161 -21.89 -11.74 9.16
N PRO A 162 -21.81 -12.66 10.12
CA PRO A 162 -22.91 -13.57 10.41
C PRO A 162 -24.15 -12.80 10.85
N ILE A 163 -25.30 -13.16 10.30
CA ILE A 163 -26.62 -12.65 10.70
C ILE A 163 -27.23 -13.70 11.63
N VAL A 164 -27.81 -13.24 12.74
CA VAL A 164 -28.46 -14.15 13.69
C VAL A 164 -29.91 -14.27 13.27
N ASP A 165 -30.35 -15.51 13.04
CA ASP A 165 -31.72 -15.85 12.65
C ASP A 165 -32.50 -16.30 13.88
N ASP A 166 -33.69 -15.74 14.10
CA ASP A 166 -34.61 -16.19 15.14
C ASP A 166 -36.00 -16.59 14.58
N PHE A 167 -37.05 -16.61 15.41
CA PHE A 167 -38.41 -16.98 14.98
C PHE A 167 -39.45 -15.92 15.38
N ASN A 168 -38.98 -14.76 15.84
CA ASN A 168 -39.80 -13.67 16.31
C ASN A 168 -39.99 -12.67 15.18
N ALA A 169 -41.24 -12.39 14.84
CA ALA A 169 -41.50 -11.34 13.87
C ALA A 169 -41.10 -9.95 14.42
N GLU A 170 -39.92 -9.47 14.04
CA GLU A 170 -39.39 -8.15 14.36
C GLU A 170 -39.65 -7.10 13.25
N LYS A 171 -39.20 -5.87 13.47
CA LYS A 171 -39.17 -4.84 12.41
C LYS A 171 -37.85 -4.94 11.66
N ASP A 172 -37.77 -4.33 10.48
CA ASP A 172 -36.47 -4.17 9.83
C ASP A 172 -35.51 -3.40 10.73
N GLU A 173 -34.33 -3.98 10.93
CA GLU A 173 -33.27 -3.43 11.75
C GLU A 173 -32.00 -3.22 10.92
N HIS A 174 -31.07 -2.42 11.42
CA HIS A 174 -29.83 -2.15 10.71
C HIS A 174 -28.66 -1.93 11.65
N PHE A 175 -27.47 -2.18 11.12
CA PHE A 175 -26.19 -1.81 11.71
C PHE A 175 -25.31 -1.14 10.63
N GLU A 176 -24.17 -0.58 11.03
CA GLU A 176 -23.18 -0.01 10.11
C GLU A 176 -21.87 -0.79 10.13
N VAL A 177 -21.18 -0.82 8.99
CA VAL A 177 -19.78 -1.26 8.88
C VAL A 177 -18.95 -0.06 8.45
N GLU A 178 -17.81 0.17 9.12
CA GLU A 178 -16.90 1.28 8.86
C GLU A 178 -15.51 0.76 8.47
N LEU A 179 -14.89 1.33 7.43
CA LEU A 179 -13.48 1.16 7.09
C LEU A 179 -12.66 2.32 7.68
N PHE A 180 -11.51 2.01 8.27
CA PHE A 180 -10.61 2.98 8.89
C PHE A 180 -9.16 2.48 8.90
N GLU A 181 -8.22 3.36 9.26
CA GLU A 181 -6.78 3.05 9.38
C GLU A 181 -6.24 2.25 8.18
N PRO A 182 -6.18 2.86 6.96
CA PRO A 182 -5.59 2.21 5.81
C PRO A 182 -4.08 2.02 6.01
N SER A 183 -3.52 1.00 5.34
CA SER A 183 -2.08 0.71 5.33
C SER A 183 -1.58 0.35 3.93
N GLY A 184 -0.25 0.29 3.74
CA GLY A 184 0.37 -0.02 2.44
C GLY A 184 0.25 1.10 1.40
N GLY A 185 0.14 2.36 1.82
CA GLY A 185 -0.06 3.50 0.91
C GLY A 185 -1.50 3.73 0.46
N ALA A 186 -2.44 2.86 0.86
CA ALA A 186 -3.84 3.03 0.48
C ALA A 186 -4.50 4.26 1.11
N ALA A 187 -5.51 4.78 0.40
CA ALA A 187 -6.44 5.76 0.94
C ALA A 187 -7.82 5.14 1.19
N ILE A 188 -8.60 5.75 2.08
CA ILE A 188 -10.01 5.41 2.27
C ILE A 188 -10.87 6.34 1.40
N GLY A 189 -11.74 5.75 0.57
CA GLY A 189 -12.62 6.49 -0.34
C GLY A 189 -13.82 7.12 0.35
N GLN A 190 -14.67 7.79 -0.44
CA GLN A 190 -15.84 8.52 0.08
C GLN A 190 -16.90 7.61 0.70
N VAL A 191 -16.93 6.34 0.31
CA VAL A 191 -17.86 5.34 0.84
C VAL A 191 -17.13 4.50 1.89
N ASN A 192 -16.76 5.12 3.00
CA ASN A 192 -16.08 4.44 4.11
C ASN A 192 -17.03 3.83 5.15
N ARG A 193 -18.34 4.02 4.97
CA ARG A 193 -19.39 3.36 5.76
C ARG A 193 -20.45 2.77 4.86
N SER A 194 -20.95 1.59 5.25
CA SER A 194 -22.09 0.94 4.62
C SER A 194 -23.10 0.52 5.69
N THR A 195 -24.37 0.85 5.48
CA THR A 195 -25.48 0.38 6.31
C THR A 195 -25.91 -1.00 5.84
N VAL A 196 -26.03 -1.96 6.75
CA VAL A 196 -26.64 -3.27 6.47
C VAL A 196 -28.00 -3.29 7.14
N THR A 197 -29.05 -3.47 6.34
CA THR A 197 -30.43 -3.59 6.80
C THR A 197 -30.84 -5.06 6.73
N ILE A 198 -31.24 -5.60 7.86
CA ILE A 198 -31.77 -6.94 8.04
C ILE A 198 -33.29 -6.84 7.91
N THR A 199 -33.84 -7.57 6.95
CA THR A 199 -35.28 -7.67 6.72
C THR A 199 -35.79 -8.95 7.34
N ASN A 200 -36.83 -8.80 8.15
CA ASN A 200 -37.50 -9.93 8.79
C ASN A 200 -38.30 -10.72 7.74
N ASP A 201 -38.08 -12.03 7.68
CA ASP A 201 -38.83 -12.98 6.85
C ASP A 201 -39.65 -14.02 7.65
N ASP A 202 -39.76 -13.84 8.97
CA ASP A 202 -40.63 -14.62 9.84
C ASP A 202 -42.11 -14.29 9.65
N GLY A 203 -42.89 -15.33 9.40
CA GLY A 203 -44.34 -15.25 9.37
C GLY A 203 -44.91 -14.98 10.75
N LYS A 204 -45.79 -13.97 10.89
CA LYS A 204 -46.61 -13.81 12.10
C LYS A 204 -47.43 -15.07 12.33
N ILE A 205 -47.05 -15.92 13.28
CA ILE A 205 -47.87 -17.04 13.71
C ILE A 205 -49.09 -16.46 14.45
N PHE A 206 -50.19 -16.27 13.73
CA PHE A 206 -51.48 -16.02 14.37
C PHE A 206 -51.94 -17.33 15.01
N ARG A 207 -51.87 -17.42 16.34
CA ARG A 207 -52.62 -18.45 17.07
C ARG A 207 -54.10 -18.07 17.00
N SER A 208 -54.86 -18.76 16.17
CA SER A 208 -56.33 -18.74 16.22
C SER A 208 -56.75 -19.22 17.60
N ALA A 209 -57.42 -18.37 18.38
CA ALA A 209 -58.16 -18.84 19.54
C ALA A 209 -59.48 -19.45 19.05
N GLU A 210 -59.68 -20.74 19.31
CA GLU A 210 -60.99 -21.42 19.24
C GLU A 210 -61.94 -20.96 20.36
#